data_AF-A0A8B8ADS4-F1
#
_entry.id   AF-A0A8B8ADS4-F1
#
_cell.length_a   1.000
_cell.length_b   1.000
_cell.length_c   1.000
_cell.angle_alpha   90.00
_cell.angle_beta   90.00
_cell.angle_gamma   90.00
#
_symmetry.space_group_name_H-M   'P 1'
#
loop_
_entity.id
_entity.type
_entity.pdbx_description
1 polymer ?
#
loop_
_entity_poly.entity_id
_entity_poly.type
_entity_poly.pdbx_seq_one_letter_code
_entity_poly.pdbx_strand_id
1 'polypeptide(L)'
;MADKFEENFLRTFLLVMKFGTMVLQQQIVFELYQKWQTVLDFLKEKKHDILHLTLGKHNCCVSNCQTKRSSGLPKRLLSVMYQNVNRSCATRFAYHCSCYFTPKTDVSTWDITLTSRLLLEYFVKDPSLKQDIENLRAHRNCLCHPEKPGMDEKEFGKIWGEVSCTIKDIARKCEQWFSYYIEKEVDFLECNPISSTELDRTKDVWMKINKADGDELTELPNLISELISSLHKENTEMKNITWYAEYSLQSHCKKKDYTEPERAMKHSLKQLEEYKTICVVGNAGSGKTRFCLELMSQFQKKHPDLIALILTDSNEWRKLEFNQKTIIFIDDVIGQCFTRDEILQSQPEISIIAELLKRPEGPFMFLSENGHGRTPVQCRESYEKIKKLWVKRTCVKWSDDNFIHWY
;
A
#
# COMPACT_ATOMS: atom_id res chain seq x y z
N MET A 1 -29.95 -13.21 -11.56
CA MET A 1 -28.63 -13.83 -11.78
C MET A 1 -28.07 -13.24 -13.06
N ALA A 2 -26.80 -12.83 -13.08
CA ALA A 2 -26.12 -12.44 -14.32
C ALA A 2 -26.06 -13.65 -15.26
N ASP A 3 -26.20 -13.43 -16.56
CA ASP A 3 -25.87 -14.48 -17.54
C ASP A 3 -24.36 -14.74 -17.49
N LYS A 4 -23.91 -15.97 -17.78
CA LYS A 4 -22.49 -16.37 -17.71
C LYS A 4 -21.60 -15.48 -18.60
N PHE A 5 -22.14 -15.03 -19.74
CA PHE A 5 -21.48 -14.07 -20.65
C PHE A 5 -21.23 -12.71 -20.00
N GLU A 6 -22.20 -12.24 -19.20
CA GLU A 6 -22.10 -10.98 -18.48
C GLU A 6 -21.12 -11.13 -17.30
N GLU A 7 -21.16 -12.26 -16.59
CA GLU A 7 -20.23 -12.56 -15.50
C GLU A 7 -18.77 -12.58 -15.99
N ASN A 8 -18.48 -13.26 -17.11
CA ASN A 8 -17.15 -13.28 -17.72
C ASN A 8 -16.65 -11.87 -18.05
N PHE A 9 -17.51 -11.02 -18.61
CA PHE A 9 -17.18 -9.63 -18.91
C PHE A 9 -16.85 -8.86 -17.62
N LEU A 10 -17.70 -8.97 -16.59
CA LEU A 10 -17.53 -8.28 -15.31
C LEU A 10 -16.26 -8.73 -14.57
N ARG A 11 -15.90 -10.02 -14.64
CA ARG A 11 -14.62 -10.53 -14.11
C ARG A 11 -13.43 -9.88 -14.80
N THR A 12 -13.42 -9.85 -16.13
CA THR A 12 -12.36 -9.21 -16.90
C THR A 12 -12.29 -7.70 -16.64
N PHE A 13 -13.45 -7.06 -16.48
CA PHE A 13 -13.55 -5.65 -16.10
C PHE A 13 -12.96 -5.40 -14.72
N LEU A 14 -13.26 -6.22 -13.71
CA LEU A 14 -12.65 -6.15 -12.39
C LEU A 14 -11.13 -6.38 -12.46
N LEU A 15 -10.68 -7.36 -13.24
CA LEU A 15 -9.26 -7.64 -13.43
C LEU A 15 -8.50 -6.40 -13.90
N VAL A 16 -9.00 -5.71 -14.93
CA VAL A 16 -8.35 -4.50 -15.46
C VAL A 16 -8.54 -3.29 -14.55
N MET A 17 -9.77 -3.02 -14.12
CA MET A 17 -10.11 -1.75 -13.46
C MET A 17 -9.70 -1.72 -11.99
N LYS A 18 -9.77 -2.86 -11.29
CA LYS A 18 -9.33 -2.98 -9.89
C LYS A 18 -7.85 -3.35 -9.85
N PHE A 19 -7.51 -4.59 -10.22
CA PHE A 19 -6.14 -5.10 -10.08
C PHE A 19 -5.15 -4.42 -11.01
N GLY A 20 -5.54 -4.13 -12.25
CA GLY A 20 -4.73 -3.34 -13.17
C GLY A 20 -4.45 -1.93 -12.64
N THR A 21 -5.42 -1.25 -12.02
CA THR A 21 -5.15 0.03 -11.35
C THR A 21 -4.18 -0.15 -10.18
N MET A 22 -4.44 -1.13 -9.30
CA MET A 22 -3.64 -1.36 -8.10
C MET A 22 -2.16 -1.61 -8.40
N VAL A 23 -1.84 -2.45 -9.40
CA VAL A 23 -0.43 -2.73 -9.74
C VAL A 23 0.29 -1.49 -10.26
N LEU A 24 -0.40 -0.64 -11.02
CA LEU A 24 0.17 0.62 -11.48
C LEU A 24 0.35 1.63 -10.33
N GLN A 25 -0.62 1.71 -9.42
CA GLN A 25 -0.54 2.58 -8.25
C GLN A 25 0.66 2.17 -7.37
N GLN A 26 0.81 0.87 -7.10
CA GLN A 26 1.94 0.34 -6.35
C GLN A 26 3.27 0.58 -7.07
N GLN A 27 3.33 0.46 -8.41
CA GLN A 27 4.54 0.80 -9.16
C GLN A 27 4.95 2.27 -8.95
N ILE A 28 3.99 3.22 -8.93
CA ILE A 28 4.32 4.62 -8.62
C ILE A 28 4.90 4.75 -7.21
N VAL A 29 4.26 4.13 -6.21
CA VAL A 29 4.72 4.17 -4.82
C VAL A 29 6.12 3.58 -4.70
N PHE A 30 6.37 2.43 -5.34
CA PHE A 30 7.66 1.77 -5.36
C PHE A 30 8.75 2.65 -6.00
N GLU A 31 8.49 3.21 -7.18
CA GLU A 31 9.45 4.09 -7.88
C GLU A 31 9.76 5.38 -7.11
N LEU A 32 8.77 5.92 -6.39
CA LEU A 32 8.95 7.08 -5.51
C LEU A 32 9.78 6.71 -4.27
N TYR A 33 9.52 5.56 -3.68
CA TYR A 33 10.29 5.04 -2.55
C TYR A 33 11.77 4.85 -2.93
N GLN A 34 12.07 4.28 -4.11
CA GLN A 34 13.45 4.16 -4.62
C GLN A 34 14.16 5.52 -4.77
N LYS A 35 13.41 6.60 -4.93
CA LYS A 35 13.92 7.98 -5.04
C LYS A 35 13.88 8.75 -3.72
N TRP A 36 13.45 8.14 -2.62
CA TRP A 36 13.21 8.80 -1.34
C TRP A 36 12.27 10.02 -1.45
N GLN A 37 11.26 9.91 -2.31
CA GLN A 37 10.28 10.97 -2.54
C GLN A 37 8.89 10.51 -2.10
N THR A 38 8.11 11.41 -1.51
CA THR A 38 6.68 11.18 -1.31
C THR A 38 5.89 11.54 -2.57
N VAL A 39 4.64 11.07 -2.65
CA VAL A 39 3.68 11.50 -3.69
C VAL A 39 3.51 13.02 -3.68
N LEU A 40 3.47 13.61 -2.49
CA LEU A 40 3.35 15.06 -2.31
C LEU A 40 4.56 15.78 -2.92
N ASP A 41 5.76 15.28 -2.68
CA ASP A 41 7.00 15.87 -3.21
C ASP A 41 7.04 15.76 -4.73
N PHE A 42 6.68 14.59 -5.27
CA PHE A 42 6.57 14.38 -6.71
C PHE A 42 5.57 15.35 -7.36
N LEU A 43 4.37 15.49 -6.79
CA LEU A 43 3.36 16.39 -7.34
C LEU A 43 3.75 17.86 -7.21
N LYS A 44 4.53 18.25 -6.20
CA LYS A 44 5.10 19.60 -6.08
C LYS A 44 6.18 19.83 -7.15
N GLU A 45 7.09 18.88 -7.31
CA GLU A 45 8.20 18.94 -8.27
C GLU A 45 7.69 18.97 -9.71
N LYS A 46 6.78 18.05 -10.08
CA LYS A 46 6.25 17.90 -11.45
C LYS A 46 4.99 18.70 -11.72
N LYS A 47 4.60 19.61 -10.82
CA LYS A 47 3.37 20.41 -10.90
C LYS A 47 3.13 21.00 -12.28
N HIS A 48 4.12 21.71 -12.83
CA HIS A 48 3.96 22.36 -14.13
C HIS A 48 3.91 21.38 -15.29
N ASP A 49 4.69 20.29 -15.24
CA ASP A 49 4.66 19.29 -16.30
C ASP A 49 3.32 18.55 -16.33
N ILE A 50 2.74 18.25 -15.16
CA ILE A 50 1.40 17.66 -15.04
C ILE A 50 0.32 18.63 -15.54
N LEU A 51 0.47 19.94 -15.27
CA LEU A 51 -0.41 20.96 -15.85
C LEU A 51 -0.28 21.02 -17.38
N HIS A 52 0.90 20.89 -17.95
CA HIS A 52 1.06 20.82 -19.41
C HIS A 52 0.42 19.58 -20.00
N LEU A 53 0.56 18.44 -19.33
CA LEU A 53 -0.10 17.20 -19.73
C LEU A 53 -1.62 17.31 -19.74
N THR A 54 -2.21 18.23 -18.97
CA THR A 54 -3.68 18.35 -18.80
C THR A 54 -4.30 19.55 -19.52
N LEU A 55 -3.64 20.71 -19.50
CA LEU A 55 -4.15 21.99 -19.99
C LEU A 55 -3.41 22.51 -21.23
N GLY A 56 -2.36 21.82 -21.66
CA GLY A 56 -1.44 22.29 -22.71
C GLY A 56 -0.58 23.47 -22.27
N LYS A 57 0.31 23.92 -23.16
CA LYS A 57 1.32 24.96 -22.87
C LYS A 57 0.75 26.35 -22.63
N HIS A 58 -0.39 26.69 -23.25
CA HIS A 58 -0.97 28.04 -23.25
C HIS A 58 -1.42 28.53 -21.87
N ASN A 59 -1.60 27.62 -20.91
CA ASN A 59 -2.08 27.91 -19.56
C ASN A 59 -0.96 27.87 -18.50
N CYS A 60 0.30 27.81 -18.91
CA CYS A 60 1.43 27.83 -17.99
C CYS A 60 1.84 29.25 -17.60
N CYS A 61 2.10 29.47 -16.32
CA CYS A 61 2.57 30.75 -15.80
C CYS A 61 4.09 30.93 -15.85
N VAL A 62 4.85 29.92 -16.26
CA VAL A 62 6.31 29.96 -16.36
C VAL A 62 6.71 30.52 -17.72
N SER A 63 7.30 31.71 -17.72
CA SER A 63 7.66 32.48 -18.92
C SER A 63 8.64 31.78 -19.87
N ASN A 64 9.49 30.88 -19.36
CA ASN A 64 10.47 30.10 -20.15
C ASN A 64 10.17 28.60 -20.18
N CYS A 65 8.90 28.21 -20.10
CA CYS A 65 8.53 26.80 -20.18
C CYS A 65 8.96 26.18 -21.54
N GLN A 66 9.90 25.23 -21.50
CA GLN A 66 10.37 24.53 -22.70
C GLN A 66 9.54 23.29 -23.07
N THR A 67 8.57 22.90 -22.23
CA THR A 67 7.79 21.67 -22.40
C THR A 67 6.94 21.72 -23.68
N LYS A 68 7.18 20.78 -24.61
CA LYS A 68 6.46 20.64 -25.91
C LYS A 68 5.21 19.75 -25.84
N ARG A 69 4.76 19.37 -24.63
CA ARG A 69 3.74 18.32 -24.45
C ARG A 69 2.34 18.85 -24.81
N SER A 70 1.62 18.10 -25.65
CA SER A 70 0.19 18.28 -25.90
C SER A 70 -0.64 17.72 -24.74
N SER A 71 -1.92 18.11 -24.66
CA SER A 71 -2.85 17.59 -23.65
C SER A 71 -3.05 16.08 -23.83
N GLY A 72 -2.45 15.29 -22.94
CA GLY A 72 -2.55 13.83 -22.89
C GLY A 72 -3.38 13.30 -21.72
N LEU A 73 -3.85 14.18 -20.83
CA LEU A 73 -4.71 13.86 -19.69
C LEU A 73 -5.93 14.78 -19.66
N PRO A 74 -7.14 14.25 -19.37
CA PRO A 74 -8.31 15.08 -19.13
C PRO A 74 -8.12 16.07 -17.98
N LYS A 75 -8.52 17.34 -18.17
CA LYS A 75 -8.46 18.40 -17.14
C LYS A 75 -9.09 18.00 -15.80
N ARG A 76 -10.20 17.25 -15.83
CA ARG A 76 -10.91 16.75 -14.63
C ARG A 76 -10.01 15.96 -13.67
N LEU A 77 -9.01 15.23 -14.18
CA LEU A 77 -8.07 14.45 -13.37
C LEU A 77 -7.13 15.33 -12.53
N LEU A 78 -6.99 16.62 -12.85
CA LEU A 78 -6.29 17.55 -11.98
C LEU A 78 -6.93 17.62 -10.59
N SER A 79 -8.26 17.51 -10.50
CA SER A 79 -8.97 17.56 -9.22
C SER A 79 -8.68 16.34 -8.33
N VAL A 80 -8.23 15.23 -8.93
CA VAL A 80 -7.81 14.02 -8.22
C VAL A 80 -6.42 14.20 -7.62
N MET A 81 -5.53 14.95 -8.28
CA MET A 81 -4.17 15.21 -7.79
C MET A 81 -4.03 16.50 -6.98
N TYR A 82 -4.88 17.49 -7.21
CA TYR A 82 -4.73 18.83 -6.66
C TYR A 82 -6.06 19.43 -6.17
N GLN A 83 -5.98 20.26 -5.14
CA GLN A 83 -7.04 21.17 -4.73
C GLN A 83 -6.92 22.51 -5.48
N ASN A 84 -7.99 23.31 -5.47
CA ASN A 84 -8.03 24.67 -6.06
C ASN A 84 -7.78 24.72 -7.58
N VAL A 85 -8.10 23.65 -8.31
CA VAL A 85 -7.87 23.51 -9.77
C VAL A 85 -8.56 24.56 -10.65
N ASN A 86 -9.57 25.25 -10.10
CA ASN A 86 -10.31 26.31 -10.79
C ASN A 86 -9.65 27.70 -10.70
N ARG A 87 -8.60 27.86 -9.89
CA ARG A 87 -7.86 29.13 -9.81
C ARG A 87 -6.87 29.22 -10.96
N SER A 88 -6.97 30.30 -11.75
CA SER A 88 -5.96 30.64 -12.75
C SER A 88 -4.79 31.37 -12.11
N CYS A 89 -3.61 31.23 -12.72
CA CYS A 89 -2.42 31.95 -12.28
C CYS A 89 -2.55 33.42 -12.66
N ALA A 90 -2.58 34.32 -11.68
CA ALA A 90 -2.79 35.75 -11.92
C ALA A 90 -1.53 36.48 -12.41
N THR A 91 -0.35 35.88 -12.23
CA THR A 91 0.93 36.57 -12.48
C THR A 91 1.94 35.70 -13.21
N ARG A 92 2.48 36.23 -14.31
CA ARG A 92 3.59 35.64 -15.08
C ARG A 92 4.92 36.09 -14.48
N PHE A 93 5.29 35.58 -13.31
CA PHE A 93 6.63 35.80 -12.76
C PHE A 93 7.57 34.64 -13.11
N ALA A 94 8.80 34.97 -13.52
CA ALA A 94 9.79 34.00 -13.97
C ALA A 94 10.30 33.05 -12.86
N TYR A 95 10.12 33.43 -11.58
CA TYR A 95 10.74 32.74 -10.44
C TYR A 95 9.74 32.25 -9.38
N HIS A 96 8.45 32.61 -9.49
CA HIS A 96 7.40 32.20 -8.55
C HIS A 96 6.13 31.79 -9.28
N CYS A 97 5.73 30.54 -9.12
CA CYS A 97 4.44 30.04 -9.57
C CYS A 97 3.33 30.53 -8.62
N SER A 98 2.38 31.33 -9.13
CA SER A 98 1.18 31.71 -8.38
C SER A 98 -0.02 30.79 -8.60
N CYS A 99 0.19 29.60 -9.20
CA CYS A 99 -0.83 28.56 -9.22
C CYS A 99 -1.03 28.02 -7.80
N TYR A 100 -2.18 28.30 -7.18
CA TYR A 100 -2.52 27.83 -5.83
C TYR A 100 -2.95 26.36 -5.76
N PHE A 101 -2.51 25.52 -6.69
CA PHE A 101 -2.79 24.09 -6.64
C PHE A 101 -2.02 23.46 -5.49
N THR A 102 -2.76 22.92 -4.53
CA THR A 102 -2.24 22.18 -3.38
C THR A 102 -2.33 20.70 -3.69
N PRO A 103 -1.21 19.96 -3.75
CA PRO A 103 -1.26 18.54 -4.06
C PRO A 103 -1.96 17.73 -2.96
N LYS A 104 -2.70 16.70 -3.39
CA LYS A 104 -3.29 15.68 -2.52
C LYS A 104 -2.27 14.57 -2.29
N THR A 105 -2.35 13.91 -1.14
CA THR A 105 -1.30 12.98 -0.67
C THR A 105 -1.48 11.55 -1.15
N ASP A 106 -2.64 11.18 -1.69
CA ASP A 106 -3.02 9.79 -1.86
C ASP A 106 -3.18 9.36 -3.33
N VAL A 107 -2.47 8.29 -3.70
CA VAL A 107 -2.51 7.65 -5.02
C VAL A 107 -3.70 6.70 -5.15
N SER A 108 -4.31 6.24 -4.05
CA SER A 108 -5.41 5.27 -4.05
C SER A 108 -6.62 5.71 -4.89
N THR A 109 -6.79 7.02 -5.05
CA THR A 109 -7.88 7.65 -5.82
C THR A 109 -7.59 7.76 -7.31
N TRP A 110 -6.36 7.46 -7.74
CA TRP A 110 -5.93 7.63 -9.13
C TRP A 110 -6.38 6.45 -9.96
N ASP A 111 -7.14 6.71 -11.02
CA ASP A 111 -7.59 5.64 -11.92
C ASP A 111 -6.44 5.11 -12.80
N ILE A 112 -6.70 3.99 -13.48
CA ILE A 112 -5.78 3.41 -14.47
C ILE A 112 -5.35 4.41 -15.55
N THR A 113 -6.22 5.35 -15.95
CA THR A 113 -5.90 6.36 -16.96
C THR A 113 -4.80 7.30 -16.48
N LEU A 114 -4.99 7.88 -15.30
CA LEU A 114 -4.07 8.81 -14.68
C LEU A 114 -2.75 8.11 -14.36
N THR A 115 -2.85 6.98 -13.67
CA THR A 115 -1.71 6.25 -13.12
C THR A 115 -0.80 5.73 -14.23
N SER A 116 -1.36 5.07 -15.25
CA SER A 116 -0.59 4.60 -16.41
C SER A 116 0.10 5.74 -17.16
N ARG A 117 -0.56 6.90 -17.30
CA ARG A 117 0.03 8.03 -18.02
C ARG A 117 1.17 8.66 -17.25
N LEU A 118 1.05 8.80 -15.92
CA LEU A 118 2.14 9.32 -15.10
C LEU A 118 3.35 8.37 -15.09
N LEU A 119 3.12 7.06 -14.98
CA LEU A 119 4.17 6.04 -15.07
C LEU A 119 4.98 6.17 -16.35
N LEU A 120 4.31 6.18 -17.50
CA LEU A 120 4.93 6.26 -18.82
C LEU A 120 5.70 7.57 -19.06
N GLU A 121 5.29 8.66 -18.40
CA GLU A 121 5.87 9.99 -18.61
C GLU A 121 7.04 10.32 -17.68
N TYR A 122 7.08 9.74 -16.47
CA TYR A 122 7.98 10.20 -15.41
C TYR A 122 8.76 9.10 -14.69
N PHE A 123 8.30 7.85 -14.73
CA PHE A 123 8.86 6.79 -13.90
C PHE A 123 9.54 5.71 -14.74
N VAL A 124 8.83 5.17 -15.72
CA VAL A 124 9.25 3.95 -16.42
C VAL A 124 10.27 4.26 -17.51
N LYS A 125 11.49 3.76 -17.31
CA LYS A 125 12.55 3.74 -18.33
C LYS A 125 12.72 2.36 -18.97
N ASP A 126 12.34 1.30 -18.27
CA ASP A 126 12.39 -0.07 -18.77
C ASP A 126 11.43 -0.26 -19.96
N PRO A 127 11.93 -0.63 -21.17
CA PRO A 127 11.08 -0.88 -22.33
C PRO A 127 10.04 -1.98 -22.11
N SER A 128 10.39 -3.02 -21.34
CA SER A 128 9.45 -4.14 -21.09
C SER A 128 8.28 -3.67 -20.24
N LEU A 129 8.53 -3.05 -19.09
CA LEU A 129 7.48 -2.48 -18.24
C LEU A 129 6.64 -1.43 -19.00
N LYS A 130 7.27 -0.65 -19.87
CA LYS A 130 6.54 0.31 -20.72
C LYS A 130 5.52 -0.40 -21.62
N GLN A 131 5.91 -1.48 -22.26
CA GLN A 131 5.03 -2.28 -23.12
C GLN A 131 3.89 -2.91 -22.30
N ASP A 132 4.17 -3.43 -21.11
CA ASP A 132 3.15 -4.02 -20.23
C ASP A 132 2.07 -2.98 -19.85
N ILE A 133 2.49 -1.76 -19.52
CA ILE A 133 1.56 -0.67 -19.20
C ILE A 133 0.75 -0.24 -20.44
N GLU A 134 1.37 -0.20 -21.62
CA GLU A 134 0.66 0.09 -22.87
C GLU A 134 -0.37 -0.99 -23.23
N ASN A 135 -0.04 -2.27 -23.04
CA ASN A 135 -0.97 -3.39 -23.22
C ASN A 135 -2.17 -3.27 -22.29
N LEU A 136 -1.93 -3.00 -21.00
CA LEU A 136 -3.00 -2.84 -20.02
C LEU A 136 -3.93 -1.66 -20.35
N ARG A 137 -3.38 -0.56 -20.88
CA ARG A 137 -4.18 0.57 -21.40
C ARG A 137 -5.03 0.18 -22.59
N ALA A 138 -4.50 -0.63 -23.51
CA ALA A 138 -5.24 -1.10 -24.68
C ALA A 138 -6.42 -1.98 -24.25
N HIS A 139 -6.21 -2.94 -23.35
CA HIS A 139 -7.29 -3.77 -22.81
C HIS A 139 -8.36 -2.94 -22.09
N ARG A 140 -7.96 -1.97 -21.28
CA ARG A 140 -8.91 -1.03 -20.65
C ARG A 140 -9.77 -0.33 -21.69
N ASN A 141 -9.16 0.22 -22.74
CA ASN A 141 -9.89 0.95 -23.79
C ASN A 141 -10.91 0.05 -24.48
N CYS A 142 -10.54 -1.21 -24.79
CA CYS A 142 -11.46 -2.19 -25.36
C CYS A 142 -12.65 -2.49 -24.43
N LEU A 143 -12.40 -2.61 -23.12
CA LEU A 143 -13.46 -2.90 -22.14
C LEU A 143 -14.38 -1.70 -21.84
N CYS A 144 -13.87 -0.47 -21.97
CA CYS A 144 -14.67 0.74 -21.78
C CYS A 144 -15.47 1.15 -23.03
N HIS A 145 -15.18 0.53 -24.18
CA HIS A 145 -15.90 0.74 -25.44
C HIS A 145 -16.26 -0.61 -26.08
N PRO A 146 -17.04 -1.47 -25.38
CA PRO A 146 -17.31 -2.82 -25.86
C PRO A 146 -18.29 -2.78 -27.05
N GLU A 147 -17.99 -3.52 -28.11
CA GLU A 147 -18.90 -3.68 -29.26
C GLU A 147 -20.15 -4.51 -28.91
N LYS A 148 -20.06 -5.35 -27.87
CA LYS A 148 -21.15 -6.20 -27.36
C LYS A 148 -21.13 -6.27 -25.81
N PRO A 149 -22.29 -6.39 -25.15
CA PRO A 149 -22.41 -6.31 -23.68
C PRO A 149 -21.98 -7.59 -22.91
N GLY A 150 -21.23 -8.51 -23.52
CA GLY A 150 -20.87 -9.77 -22.88
C GLY A 150 -19.67 -10.44 -23.54
N MET A 151 -19.08 -11.42 -22.85
CA MET A 151 -17.85 -12.09 -23.25
C MET A 151 -18.04 -13.61 -23.26
N ASP A 152 -17.84 -14.23 -24.43
CA ASP A 152 -17.92 -15.68 -24.54
C ASP A 152 -16.71 -16.37 -23.89
N GLU A 153 -16.79 -17.67 -23.62
CA GLU A 153 -15.73 -18.39 -22.88
C GLU A 153 -14.37 -18.37 -23.59
N LYS A 154 -14.36 -18.37 -24.93
CA LYS A 154 -13.13 -18.38 -25.72
C LYS A 154 -12.47 -17.01 -25.69
N GLU A 155 -13.27 -15.96 -25.85
CA GLU A 155 -12.84 -14.57 -25.70
C GLU A 155 -12.36 -14.30 -24.27
N PHE A 156 -13.09 -14.79 -23.27
CA PHE A 156 -12.73 -14.71 -21.87
C PHE A 156 -11.39 -15.35 -21.58
N GLY A 157 -11.19 -16.63 -21.94
CA GLY A 157 -9.93 -17.33 -21.67
C GLY A 157 -8.72 -16.65 -22.31
N LYS A 158 -8.89 -16.09 -23.52
CA LYS A 158 -7.83 -15.34 -24.20
C LYS A 158 -7.50 -14.03 -23.48
N ILE A 159 -8.49 -13.17 -23.28
CA ILE A 159 -8.28 -11.85 -22.68
C ILE A 159 -7.82 -11.99 -21.23
N TRP A 160 -8.42 -12.92 -20.48
CA TRP A 160 -8.02 -13.21 -19.11
C TRP A 160 -6.55 -13.61 -19.04
N GLY A 161 -6.10 -14.56 -19.88
CA GLY A 161 -4.71 -14.99 -19.94
C GLY A 161 -3.74 -13.84 -20.23
N GLU A 162 -4.03 -13.01 -21.23
CA GLU A 162 -3.20 -11.86 -21.62
C GLU A 162 -3.13 -10.80 -20.50
N VAL A 163 -4.28 -10.41 -19.96
CA VAL A 163 -4.37 -9.35 -18.93
C VAL A 163 -3.77 -9.83 -17.61
N SER A 164 -4.10 -11.05 -17.16
CA SER A 164 -3.60 -11.59 -15.89
C SER A 164 -2.08 -11.75 -15.91
N CYS A 165 -1.50 -12.23 -17.02
CA CYS A 165 -0.06 -12.29 -17.18
C CYS A 165 0.57 -10.89 -17.10
N THR A 166 0.01 -9.92 -17.83
CA THR A 166 0.50 -8.52 -17.80
C THR A 166 0.46 -7.93 -16.39
N ILE A 167 -0.63 -8.12 -15.65
CA ILE A 167 -0.77 -7.64 -14.26
C ILE A 167 0.24 -8.30 -13.33
N LYS A 168 0.41 -9.63 -13.44
CA LYS A 168 1.38 -10.38 -12.63
C LYS A 168 2.82 -9.96 -12.95
N ASP A 169 3.14 -9.72 -14.22
CA ASP A 169 4.48 -9.28 -14.65
C ASP A 169 4.81 -7.87 -14.14
N ILE A 170 3.86 -6.95 -14.15
CA ILE A 170 4.03 -5.63 -13.52
C ILE A 170 4.26 -5.80 -12.01
N ALA A 171 3.45 -6.62 -11.33
CA ALA A 171 3.57 -6.82 -9.89
C ALA A 171 4.92 -7.43 -9.48
N ARG A 172 5.47 -8.35 -10.29
CA ARG A 172 6.81 -8.95 -10.07
C ARG A 172 7.94 -7.92 -10.14
N LYS A 173 7.75 -6.84 -10.92
CA LYS A 173 8.72 -5.73 -11.05
C LYS A 173 8.62 -4.70 -9.92
N CYS A 174 7.55 -4.73 -9.11
CA CYS A 174 7.40 -3.92 -7.89
C CYS A 174 8.17 -4.54 -6.72
N GLU A 175 7.51 -5.44 -5.97
CA GLU A 175 8.02 -6.06 -4.76
C GLU A 175 7.51 -7.50 -4.65
N GLN A 176 8.32 -8.40 -4.08
CA GLN A 176 7.99 -9.82 -4.04
C GLN A 176 6.70 -10.12 -3.23
N TRP A 177 6.49 -9.42 -2.11
CA TRP A 177 5.30 -9.60 -1.29
C TRP A 177 4.03 -9.14 -2.04
N PHE A 178 4.13 -8.05 -2.79
CA PHE A 178 3.02 -7.50 -3.56
C PHE A 178 2.69 -8.40 -4.76
N SER A 179 3.71 -8.93 -5.44
CA SER A 179 3.54 -9.94 -6.48
C SER A 179 2.78 -11.16 -5.97
N TYR A 180 3.14 -11.67 -4.79
CA TYR A 180 2.46 -12.80 -4.17
C TYR A 180 0.98 -12.51 -3.88
N TYR A 181 0.70 -11.32 -3.36
CA TYR A 181 -0.67 -10.86 -3.11
C TYR A 181 -1.50 -10.80 -4.40
N ILE A 182 -0.98 -10.14 -5.44
CA ILE A 182 -1.68 -9.99 -6.72
C ILE A 182 -1.91 -11.34 -7.39
N GLU A 183 -0.95 -12.25 -7.34
CA GLU A 183 -1.12 -13.60 -7.89
C GLU A 183 -2.29 -14.33 -7.23
N LYS A 184 -2.38 -14.31 -5.89
CA LYS A 184 -3.48 -14.95 -5.17
C LYS A 184 -4.84 -14.33 -5.43
N GLU A 185 -4.94 -13.00 -5.46
CA GLU A 185 -6.20 -12.32 -5.71
C GLU A 185 -6.71 -12.54 -7.14
N VAL A 186 -5.81 -12.54 -8.12
CA VAL A 186 -6.17 -12.83 -9.52
C VAL A 186 -6.63 -14.28 -9.66
N ASP A 187 -5.91 -15.24 -9.06
CA ASP A 187 -6.30 -16.66 -9.09
C ASP A 187 -7.64 -16.88 -8.37
N PHE A 188 -7.88 -16.15 -7.28
CA PHE A 188 -9.16 -16.19 -6.57
C PHE A 188 -10.31 -15.67 -7.45
N LEU A 189 -10.13 -14.53 -8.13
CA LEU A 189 -11.13 -13.96 -9.04
C LEU A 189 -11.41 -14.87 -10.25
N GLU A 190 -10.41 -15.63 -10.71
CA GLU A 190 -10.59 -16.63 -11.78
C GLU A 190 -11.45 -17.81 -11.31
N CYS A 191 -11.17 -18.34 -10.12
CA CYS A 191 -11.73 -19.62 -9.68
C CYS A 191 -13.03 -19.50 -8.88
N ASN A 192 -13.35 -18.33 -8.32
CA ASN A 192 -14.49 -18.16 -7.41
C ASN A 192 -15.59 -17.28 -8.01
N PRO A 193 -16.86 -17.46 -7.61
CA PRO A 193 -17.94 -16.55 -7.99
C PRO A 193 -17.64 -15.13 -7.50
N ILE A 194 -17.99 -14.12 -8.31
CA ILE A 194 -17.95 -12.72 -7.84
C ILE A 194 -18.94 -12.56 -6.69
N SER A 195 -18.55 -11.87 -5.62
CA SER A 195 -19.47 -11.58 -4.51
C SER A 195 -20.68 -10.79 -5.01
N SER A 196 -21.88 -11.02 -4.44
CA SER A 196 -23.09 -10.32 -4.87
C SER A 196 -22.93 -8.79 -4.80
N THR A 197 -22.24 -8.30 -3.78
CA THR A 197 -21.95 -6.88 -3.58
C THR A 197 -21.04 -6.31 -4.68
N GLU A 198 -19.95 -7.00 -5.03
CA GLU A 198 -19.07 -6.57 -6.12
C GLU A 198 -19.78 -6.67 -7.47
N LEU A 199 -20.59 -7.70 -7.68
CA LEU A 199 -21.38 -7.89 -8.88
C LEU A 199 -22.36 -6.72 -9.10
N ASP A 200 -23.14 -6.37 -8.07
CA ASP A 200 -24.11 -5.27 -8.13
C ASP A 200 -23.42 -3.92 -8.38
N ARG A 201 -22.34 -3.62 -7.64
CA ARG A 201 -21.57 -2.38 -7.82
C ARG A 201 -20.97 -2.26 -9.22
N THR A 202 -20.41 -3.36 -9.73
CA THR A 202 -19.78 -3.36 -11.06
C THR A 202 -20.84 -3.24 -12.16
N LYS A 203 -21.99 -3.90 -12.00
CA LYS A 203 -23.13 -3.79 -12.91
C LYS A 203 -23.70 -2.38 -12.95
N ASP A 204 -23.92 -1.75 -11.80
CA ASP A 204 -24.47 -0.38 -11.73
C ASP A 204 -23.57 0.61 -12.46
N VAL A 205 -22.26 0.52 -12.24
CA VAL A 205 -21.30 1.38 -12.93
C VAL A 205 -21.24 1.06 -14.40
N TRP A 206 -21.19 -0.21 -14.79
CA TRP A 206 -21.22 -0.61 -16.19
C TRP A 206 -22.48 -0.14 -16.93
N MET A 207 -23.66 -0.22 -16.30
CA MET A 207 -24.89 0.31 -16.88
C MET A 207 -24.83 1.82 -17.08
N LYS A 208 -24.21 2.55 -16.16
CA LYS A 208 -23.95 4.00 -16.33
C LYS A 208 -22.99 4.26 -17.49
N ILE A 209 -21.94 3.43 -17.65
CA ILE A 209 -20.99 3.54 -18.75
C ILE A 209 -21.68 3.28 -20.11
N ASN A 210 -22.53 2.27 -20.19
CA ASN A 210 -23.21 1.89 -21.44
C ASN A 210 -24.36 2.81 -21.85
N LYS A 211 -24.99 3.49 -20.89
CA LYS A 211 -26.08 4.45 -21.17
C LYS A 211 -25.59 5.88 -21.41
N ALA A 212 -24.29 6.13 -21.21
CA ALA A 212 -23.69 7.44 -21.35
C ALA A 212 -23.60 7.86 -22.83
N ASP A 213 -24.51 8.73 -23.26
CA ASP A 213 -24.40 9.42 -24.56
C ASP A 213 -23.42 10.60 -24.46
N GLY A 214 -22.52 10.71 -25.44
CA GLY A 214 -21.74 11.89 -25.84
C GLY A 214 -21.05 12.74 -24.76
N ASP A 215 -21.83 13.43 -23.93
CA ASP A 215 -21.39 14.28 -22.84
C ASP A 215 -21.20 13.52 -21.50
N GLU A 216 -21.92 12.42 -21.23
CA GLU A 216 -21.74 11.63 -19.98
C GLU A 216 -20.44 10.80 -19.96
N LEU A 217 -19.83 10.54 -21.13
CA LEU A 217 -18.47 10.00 -21.25
C LEU A 217 -17.41 10.97 -20.65
N THR A 218 -17.77 12.24 -20.44
CA THR A 218 -16.98 13.22 -19.66
C THR A 218 -17.09 13.04 -18.14
N GLU A 219 -17.77 12.01 -17.65
CA GLU A 219 -17.74 11.55 -16.24
C GLU A 219 -17.16 10.14 -16.05
N LEU A 220 -16.87 9.40 -17.12
CA LEU A 220 -16.35 8.01 -17.07
C LEU A 220 -15.21 7.71 -16.06
N PRO A 221 -14.06 8.42 -16.02
CA PRO A 221 -13.03 8.28 -15.00
C PRO A 221 -13.47 8.72 -13.59
N ASN A 222 -14.49 9.57 -13.42
CA ASN A 222 -15.07 9.83 -12.10
C ASN A 222 -15.89 8.61 -11.64
N LEU A 223 -16.72 8.05 -12.52
CA LEU A 223 -17.47 6.82 -12.26
C LEU A 223 -16.55 5.62 -12.01
N ILE A 224 -15.44 5.53 -12.74
CA ILE A 224 -14.39 4.54 -12.53
C ILE A 224 -13.66 4.81 -11.21
N SER A 225 -13.33 6.07 -10.87
CA SER A 225 -12.70 6.41 -9.59
C SER A 225 -13.64 6.14 -8.41
N GLU A 226 -14.93 6.42 -8.54
CA GLU A 226 -15.98 6.04 -7.59
C GLU A 226 -16.11 4.53 -7.45
N LEU A 227 -16.10 3.80 -8.57
CA LEU A 227 -16.09 2.34 -8.56
C LEU A 227 -14.88 1.83 -7.81
N ILE A 228 -13.67 2.29 -8.17
CA ILE A 228 -12.41 1.89 -7.54
C ILE A 228 -12.45 2.22 -6.05
N SER A 229 -12.89 3.42 -5.67
CA SER A 229 -13.05 3.81 -4.26
C SER A 229 -14.07 2.92 -3.54
N SER A 230 -15.19 2.55 -4.19
CA SER A 230 -16.21 1.69 -3.62
C SER A 230 -15.77 0.22 -3.52
N LEU A 231 -14.95 -0.26 -4.46
CA LEU A 231 -14.35 -1.59 -4.46
C LEU A 231 -13.19 -1.67 -3.46
N HIS A 232 -12.47 -0.57 -3.25
CA HIS A 232 -11.39 -0.43 -2.25
C HIS A 232 -11.90 -0.14 -0.83
N LYS A 233 -13.19 0.25 -0.68
CA LYS A 233 -13.80 0.51 0.64
C LYS A 233 -13.92 -0.73 1.53
N GLU A 234 -13.70 -1.93 0.99
CA GLU A 234 -13.49 -3.14 1.81
C GLU A 234 -12.02 -3.27 2.20
N ASN A 235 -11.63 -2.51 3.23
CA ASN A 235 -10.45 -2.69 4.08
C ASN A 235 -9.18 -3.21 3.36
N THR A 236 -8.86 -2.62 2.20
CA THR A 236 -7.70 -3.00 1.37
C THR A 236 -6.40 -2.82 2.14
N GLU A 237 -6.37 -1.85 3.06
CA GLU A 237 -5.19 -1.53 3.85
C GLU A 237 -4.87 -2.60 4.90
N MET A 238 -5.85 -3.06 5.69
CA MET A 238 -5.63 -4.19 6.61
C MET A 238 -5.37 -5.50 5.87
N LYS A 239 -6.02 -5.71 4.71
CA LYS A 239 -5.72 -6.85 3.83
C LYS A 239 -4.25 -6.82 3.39
N ASN A 240 -3.73 -5.68 2.95
CA ASN A 240 -2.32 -5.54 2.55
C ASN A 240 -1.36 -5.89 3.71
N ILE A 241 -1.62 -5.40 4.92
CA ILE A 241 -0.82 -5.70 6.12
C ILE A 241 -0.87 -7.20 6.44
N THR A 242 -2.05 -7.81 6.36
CA THR A 242 -2.24 -9.25 6.60
C THR A 242 -1.47 -10.08 5.56
N TRP A 243 -1.58 -9.72 4.28
CA TRP A 243 -0.86 -10.38 3.20
C TRP A 243 0.66 -10.26 3.32
N TYR A 244 1.14 -9.07 3.69
CA TYR A 244 2.57 -8.86 3.97
C TYR A 244 3.07 -9.76 5.11
N ALA A 245 2.26 -9.91 6.18
CA ALA A 245 2.57 -10.81 7.28
C ALA A 245 2.60 -12.27 6.83
N GLU A 246 1.60 -12.74 6.10
CA GLU A 246 1.56 -14.11 5.55
C GLU A 246 2.76 -14.41 4.67
N TYR A 247 3.09 -13.51 3.74
CA TYR A 247 4.26 -13.66 2.87
C TYR A 247 5.55 -13.75 3.68
N SER A 248 5.73 -12.85 4.65
CA SER A 248 6.92 -12.80 5.50
C SER A 248 7.11 -14.09 6.31
N LEU A 249 6.03 -14.62 6.89
CA LEU A 249 6.04 -15.88 7.62
C LEU A 249 6.32 -17.08 6.70
N GLN A 250 5.69 -17.16 5.52
CA GLN A 250 5.95 -18.25 4.56
C GLN A 250 7.38 -18.21 4.03
N SER A 251 7.88 -17.02 3.69
CA SER A 251 9.25 -16.83 3.21
C SER A 251 10.26 -17.23 4.29
N HIS A 252 10.01 -16.85 5.54
CA HIS A 252 10.83 -17.27 6.67
C HIS A 252 10.83 -18.80 6.86
N CYS A 253 9.66 -19.44 6.85
CA CYS A 253 9.56 -20.90 6.99
C CYS A 253 10.22 -21.69 5.83
N LYS A 254 10.30 -21.11 4.62
CA LYS A 254 11.00 -21.71 3.48
C LYS A 254 12.53 -21.64 3.60
N LYS A 255 13.07 -20.65 4.31
CA LYS A 255 14.51 -20.48 4.53
C LYS A 255 14.99 -21.43 5.62
N LYS A 256 15.51 -22.60 5.22
CA LYS A 256 16.01 -23.66 6.13
C LYS A 256 17.23 -23.26 6.97
N ASP A 257 17.89 -22.14 6.68
CA ASP A 257 19.14 -21.71 7.33
C ASP A 257 18.90 -20.87 8.59
N TYR A 258 17.91 -21.22 9.42
CA TYR A 258 17.70 -20.59 10.72
C TYR A 258 18.00 -21.58 11.84
N THR A 259 19.03 -21.31 12.61
CA THR A 259 19.29 -22.04 13.86
C THR A 259 18.53 -21.35 14.98
N GLU A 260 17.44 -21.97 15.43
CA GLU A 260 16.60 -21.43 16.50
C GLU A 260 17.34 -21.45 17.85
N PRO A 261 17.37 -20.34 18.60
CA PRO A 261 17.81 -20.35 19.99
C PRO A 261 16.70 -20.92 20.89
N GLU A 262 16.63 -22.25 21.03
CA GLU A 262 15.54 -22.96 21.71
C GLU A 262 15.13 -22.36 23.07
N ARG A 263 16.11 -22.02 23.92
CA ARG A 263 15.84 -21.49 25.27
C ARG A 263 15.14 -20.14 25.22
N ALA A 264 15.59 -19.28 24.33
CA ALA A 264 15.02 -17.97 24.09
C ALA A 264 13.60 -18.07 23.54
N MET A 265 13.39 -18.98 22.58
CA MET A 265 12.10 -19.20 21.94
C MET A 265 11.06 -19.71 22.94
N LYS A 266 11.38 -20.79 23.67
CA LYS A 266 10.51 -21.36 24.72
C LYS A 266 10.10 -20.32 25.77
N HIS A 267 11.05 -19.50 26.22
CA HIS A 267 10.76 -18.45 27.20
C HIS A 267 9.88 -17.34 26.60
N SER A 268 10.20 -16.88 25.39
CA SER A 268 9.45 -15.81 24.72
C SER A 268 8.01 -16.21 24.41
N LEU A 269 7.78 -17.46 23.99
CA LEU A 269 6.43 -18.01 23.81
C LEU A 269 5.63 -18.00 25.11
N LYS A 270 6.25 -18.42 26.23
CA LYS A 270 5.61 -18.40 27.55
C LYS A 270 5.27 -16.97 27.99
N GLN A 271 6.19 -16.03 27.78
CA GLN A 271 6.00 -14.62 28.13
C GLN A 271 4.89 -13.98 27.29
N LEU A 272 4.87 -14.24 25.98
CA LEU A 272 3.83 -13.74 25.09
C LEU A 272 2.45 -14.30 25.45
N GLU A 273 2.39 -15.56 25.90
CA GLU A 273 1.16 -16.18 26.41
C GLU A 273 0.64 -15.49 27.69
N GLU A 274 1.53 -15.23 28.65
CA GLU A 274 1.21 -14.72 29.99
C GLU A 274 0.94 -13.22 30.00
N TYR A 275 1.77 -12.43 29.30
CA TYR A 275 1.75 -10.97 29.35
C TYR A 275 1.14 -10.32 28.11
N LYS A 276 0.83 -11.09 27.06
CA LYS A 276 0.33 -10.61 25.76
C LYS A 276 1.22 -9.53 25.13
N THR A 277 2.47 -9.39 25.55
CA THR A 277 3.39 -8.39 25.04
C THR A 277 4.83 -8.83 25.25
N ILE A 278 5.68 -8.61 24.24
CA ILE A 278 7.13 -8.83 24.32
C ILE A 278 7.88 -7.73 23.57
N CYS A 279 9.03 -7.32 24.11
CA CYS A 279 9.94 -6.38 23.44
C CYS A 279 11.29 -7.07 23.21
N VAL A 280 11.74 -7.11 21.96
CA VAL A 280 13.02 -7.69 21.54
C VAL A 280 13.96 -6.56 21.12
N VAL A 281 15.10 -6.47 21.79
CA VAL A 281 16.07 -5.38 21.68
C VAL A 281 17.40 -5.98 21.24
N GLY A 282 18.22 -5.27 20.47
CA GLY A 282 19.51 -5.80 20.02
C GLY A 282 20.14 -4.97 18.91
N ASN A 283 21.36 -5.31 18.52
CA ASN A 283 22.12 -4.55 17.52
C ASN A 283 21.48 -4.69 16.12
N ALA A 284 21.72 -3.71 15.25
CA ALA A 284 21.35 -3.84 13.83
C ALA A 284 22.04 -5.08 13.23
N GLY A 285 21.31 -5.84 12.41
CA GLY A 285 21.84 -7.07 11.82
C GLY A 285 21.91 -8.28 12.75
N SER A 286 21.56 -8.16 14.03
CA SER A 286 21.69 -9.28 15.00
C SER A 286 20.67 -10.42 14.78
N GLY A 287 19.68 -10.25 13.90
CA GLY A 287 18.66 -11.28 13.60
C GLY A 287 17.34 -11.14 14.36
N LYS A 288 17.08 -9.99 15.00
CA LYS A 288 15.85 -9.75 15.79
C LYS A 288 14.56 -9.93 14.99
N THR A 289 14.50 -9.39 13.78
CA THR A 289 13.35 -9.56 12.86
C THR A 289 13.12 -11.04 12.58
N ARG A 290 14.19 -11.80 12.31
CA ARG A 290 14.10 -13.24 12.06
C ARG A 290 13.63 -14.03 13.29
N PHE A 291 14.09 -13.66 14.48
CA PHE A 291 13.59 -14.22 15.73
C PHE A 291 12.11 -13.91 15.97
N CYS A 292 11.68 -12.68 15.70
CA CYS A 292 10.28 -12.27 15.83
C CYS A 292 9.36 -13.00 14.84
N LEU A 293 9.82 -13.19 13.59
CA LEU A 293 9.08 -14.00 12.60
C LEU A 293 8.94 -15.46 13.04
N GLU A 294 10.00 -16.08 13.60
CA GLU A 294 9.91 -17.44 14.14
C GLU A 294 8.98 -17.50 15.36
N LEU A 295 9.09 -16.55 16.29
CA LEU A 295 8.24 -16.49 17.47
C LEU A 295 6.76 -16.32 17.10
N MET A 296 6.46 -15.42 16.16
CA MET A 296 5.11 -15.23 15.63
C MET A 296 4.59 -16.50 14.93
N SER A 297 5.41 -17.15 14.10
CA SER A 297 5.06 -18.42 13.43
C SER A 297 4.71 -19.53 14.42
N GLN A 298 5.53 -19.73 15.46
CA GLN A 298 5.28 -20.74 16.49
C GLN A 298 4.05 -20.40 17.35
N PHE A 299 3.85 -19.12 17.65
CA PHE A 299 2.68 -18.69 18.42
C PHE A 299 1.37 -18.89 17.62
N GLN A 300 1.37 -18.59 16.31
CA GLN A 300 0.22 -18.80 15.44
C GLN A 300 -0.09 -20.28 15.23
N LYS A 301 0.92 -21.16 15.19
CA LYS A 301 0.70 -22.63 15.18
C LYS A 301 -0.05 -23.11 16.43
N LYS A 302 0.19 -22.47 17.59
CA LYS A 302 -0.49 -22.80 18.85
C LYS A 302 -1.88 -22.16 18.95
N HIS A 303 -2.06 -20.99 18.35
CA HIS A 303 -3.29 -20.20 18.35
C HIS A 303 -3.71 -19.89 16.91
N PRO A 304 -4.28 -20.87 16.19
CA PRO A 304 -4.59 -20.74 14.76
C PRO A 304 -5.72 -19.75 14.46
N ASP A 305 -6.46 -19.30 15.47
CA ASP A 305 -7.48 -18.25 15.36
C ASP A 305 -6.91 -16.83 15.32
N LEU A 306 -5.59 -16.67 15.50
CA LEU A 306 -4.92 -15.37 15.43
C LEU A 306 -4.52 -15.00 14.01
N ILE A 307 -4.86 -13.76 13.64
CA ILE A 307 -4.38 -13.12 12.41
C ILE A 307 -3.06 -12.42 12.69
N ALA A 308 -2.03 -12.77 11.91
CA ALA A 308 -0.73 -12.13 12.00
C ALA A 308 -0.73 -10.80 11.24
N LEU A 309 -0.22 -9.76 11.88
CA LEU A 309 -0.03 -8.44 11.29
C LEU A 309 1.40 -7.98 11.54
N ILE A 310 2.10 -7.55 10.49
CA ILE A 310 3.44 -6.97 10.60
C ILE A 310 3.37 -5.52 10.14
N LEU A 311 3.66 -4.59 11.05
CA LEU A 311 3.69 -3.17 10.79
C LEU A 311 5.14 -2.71 10.57
N THR A 312 5.35 -1.99 9.48
CA THR A 312 6.65 -1.44 9.06
C THR A 312 6.69 0.09 9.09
N ASP A 313 5.52 0.74 9.17
CA ASP A 313 5.37 2.19 9.32
C ASP A 313 4.35 2.53 10.41
N SER A 314 4.63 3.57 11.20
CA SER A 314 3.77 4.00 12.31
C SER A 314 2.34 4.42 11.87
N ASN A 315 2.16 4.86 10.63
CA ASN A 315 0.87 5.24 10.08
C ASN A 315 -0.02 4.04 9.73
N GLU A 316 0.56 2.85 9.54
CA GLU A 316 -0.21 1.62 9.27
C GLU A 316 -1.15 1.26 10.43
N TRP A 317 -0.82 1.69 11.65
CA TRP A 317 -1.66 1.53 12.83
C TRP A 317 -3.07 2.10 12.64
N ARG A 318 -3.19 3.28 12.00
CA ARG A 318 -4.49 3.96 11.81
C ARG A 318 -5.41 3.21 10.85
N LYS A 319 -4.89 2.18 10.18
CA LYS A 319 -5.54 1.38 9.15
C LYS A 319 -6.06 0.04 9.68
N LEU A 320 -5.82 -0.27 10.96
CA LEU A 320 -6.20 -1.54 11.56
C LEU A 320 -7.64 -1.53 12.07
N GLU A 321 -8.39 -2.56 11.70
CA GLU A 321 -9.72 -2.84 12.25
C GLU A 321 -9.66 -4.11 13.11
N PHE A 322 -9.87 -3.98 14.43
CA PHE A 322 -9.76 -5.09 15.37
C PHE A 322 -11.04 -5.92 15.47
N ASN A 323 -11.47 -6.45 14.33
CA ASN A 323 -12.72 -7.20 14.21
C ASN A 323 -12.51 -8.68 14.59
N GLN A 324 -11.26 -9.11 14.69
CA GLN A 324 -10.80 -10.48 14.91
C GLN A 324 -9.58 -10.46 15.85
N LYS A 325 -9.26 -11.59 16.47
CA LYS A 325 -8.09 -11.68 17.35
C LYS A 325 -6.81 -11.63 16.51
N THR A 326 -5.91 -10.72 16.85
CA THR A 326 -4.68 -10.49 16.08
C THR A 326 -3.43 -10.72 16.92
N ILE A 327 -2.31 -11.08 16.28
CA ILE A 327 -0.95 -10.94 16.82
C ILE A 327 -0.21 -9.91 15.98
N ILE A 328 0.33 -8.87 16.63
CA ILE A 328 0.94 -7.73 15.95
C ILE A 328 2.44 -7.71 16.22
N PHE A 329 3.22 -7.67 15.15
CA PHE A 329 4.65 -7.44 15.17
C PHE A 329 4.94 -6.07 14.57
N ILE A 330 5.56 -5.19 15.35
CA ILE A 330 6.00 -3.87 14.89
C ILE A 330 7.52 -3.92 14.72
N ASP A 331 7.97 -3.85 13.47
CA ASP A 331 9.39 -3.74 13.15
C ASP A 331 9.86 -2.29 13.33
N ASP A 332 11.08 -2.12 13.81
CA ASP A 332 11.77 -0.85 14.00
C ASP A 332 10.98 0.32 14.66
N VAL A 333 10.48 0.08 15.88
CA VAL A 333 9.68 1.07 16.66
C VAL A 333 10.50 2.34 17.03
N ILE A 334 11.84 2.29 16.93
CA ILE A 334 12.74 3.30 17.52
C ILE A 334 13.68 3.94 16.50
N GLY A 335 14.09 3.26 15.41
CA GLY A 335 14.93 3.83 14.37
C GLY A 335 14.26 4.98 13.60
N GLN A 336 12.93 4.96 13.49
CA GLN A 336 12.15 6.04 12.85
C GLN A 336 11.81 7.22 13.78
N CYS A 337 11.98 7.09 15.10
CA CYS A 337 11.40 8.04 16.07
C CYS A 337 12.39 9.00 16.74
N PHE A 338 13.70 8.88 16.48
CA PHE A 338 14.69 9.60 17.29
C PHE A 338 15.91 10.09 16.53
N THR A 339 15.75 11.16 15.74
CA THR A 339 16.83 12.14 15.65
C THR A 339 16.80 13.02 16.92
N ARG A 340 17.98 13.33 17.47
CA ARG A 340 18.17 13.86 18.83
C ARG A 340 17.42 15.18 19.12
N ASP A 341 17.01 15.90 18.07
CA ASP A 341 16.34 17.20 18.15
C ASP A 341 14.80 17.12 18.08
N GLU A 342 14.21 15.97 17.70
CA GLU A 342 12.76 15.80 17.54
C GLU A 342 12.03 15.32 18.82
N ILE A 343 12.78 14.89 19.85
CA ILE A 343 12.24 14.36 21.12
C ILE A 343 11.36 15.37 21.88
N LEU A 344 11.53 16.67 21.63
CA LEU A 344 10.72 17.73 22.24
C LEU A 344 9.47 18.08 21.42
N GLN A 345 9.33 17.57 20.19
CA GLN A 345 8.21 17.85 19.29
C GLN A 345 7.38 16.59 18.92
N SER A 346 7.93 15.37 19.04
CA SER A 346 7.26 14.10 18.73
C SER A 346 6.33 13.58 19.84
N GLN A 347 5.31 14.36 20.19
CA GLN A 347 4.16 13.91 20.98
C GLN A 347 3.25 12.85 20.28
N PRO A 348 3.08 12.82 18.94
CA PRO A 348 2.10 11.91 18.30
C PRO A 348 2.45 10.43 18.36
N GLU A 349 3.71 10.04 18.16
CA GLU A 349 4.10 8.62 18.00
C GLU A 349 4.16 7.88 19.34
N ILE A 350 4.62 8.56 20.40
CA ILE A 350 4.52 8.05 21.77
C ILE A 350 3.04 7.91 22.19
N SER A 351 2.16 8.78 21.70
CA SER A 351 0.72 8.66 21.95
C SER A 351 0.10 7.45 21.25
N ILE A 352 0.56 7.11 20.04
CA ILE A 352 0.13 5.91 19.29
C ILE A 352 0.55 4.63 20.01
N ILE A 353 1.81 4.54 20.45
CA ILE A 353 2.30 3.42 21.27
C ILE A 353 1.52 3.35 22.59
N ALA A 354 1.24 4.48 23.25
CA ALA A 354 0.44 4.48 24.47
C ALA A 354 -1.03 4.07 24.23
N GLU A 355 -1.60 4.35 23.05
CA GLU A 355 -2.96 3.95 22.66
C GLU A 355 -3.05 2.46 22.31
N LEU A 356 -2.07 1.95 21.56
CA LEU A 356 -1.80 0.53 21.30
C LEU A 356 -1.85 -0.29 22.58
N LEU A 357 -1.12 0.18 23.58
CA LEU A 357 -0.93 -0.48 24.86
C LEU A 357 -2.12 -0.35 25.82
N LYS A 358 -3.08 0.53 25.52
CA LYS A 358 -4.33 0.71 26.28
C LYS A 358 -5.44 -0.23 25.80
N ARG A 359 -5.25 -0.95 24.68
CA ARG A 359 -6.26 -1.85 24.13
C ARG A 359 -5.97 -3.33 24.44
N PRO A 360 -7.00 -4.14 24.79
CA PRO A 360 -6.82 -5.51 25.26
C PRO A 360 -6.77 -6.59 24.14
N GLU A 361 -6.62 -6.20 22.86
CA GLU A 361 -7.09 -7.03 21.73
C GLU A 361 -6.00 -7.80 20.95
N GLY A 362 -5.05 -8.41 21.67
CA GLY A 362 -4.12 -9.39 21.09
C GLY A 362 -2.68 -9.29 21.58
N PRO A 363 -1.81 -10.28 21.27
CA PRO A 363 -0.41 -10.22 21.65
C PRO A 363 0.40 -9.22 20.80
N PHE A 364 1.29 -8.45 21.43
CA PHE A 364 2.15 -7.46 20.77
C PHE A 364 3.64 -7.83 20.84
N MET A 365 4.36 -7.60 19.74
CA MET A 365 5.80 -7.81 19.61
C MET A 365 6.47 -6.54 19.11
N PHE A 366 7.48 -6.04 19.82
CA PHE A 366 8.17 -4.78 19.52
C PHE A 366 9.67 -4.98 19.25
N LEU A 367 10.24 -4.23 18.31
CA LEU A 367 11.69 -4.15 18.07
C LEU A 367 12.31 -2.80 18.47
N SER A 368 13.51 -2.84 19.05
CA SER A 368 14.30 -1.67 19.46
C SER A 368 15.79 -1.82 19.11
N GLU A 369 16.41 -0.74 18.64
CA GLU A 369 17.88 -0.64 18.57
C GLU A 369 18.51 -0.49 19.96
N ASN A 370 19.71 -1.05 20.13
CA ASN A 370 20.59 -0.67 21.24
C ASN A 370 21.31 0.64 20.86
N GLY A 371 20.73 1.79 21.21
CA GLY A 371 21.37 3.09 20.94
C GLY A 371 22.70 3.23 21.68
N HIS A 372 23.79 3.49 20.94
CA HIS A 372 25.10 3.86 21.48
C HIS A 372 24.98 5.05 22.46
N GLY A 373 24.91 4.74 23.75
CA GLY A 373 24.93 5.71 24.84
C GLY A 373 23.67 5.78 25.69
N ARG A 374 22.63 4.98 25.41
CA ARG A 374 21.53 4.79 26.36
C ARG A 374 21.51 3.36 26.88
N THR A 375 21.83 3.22 28.16
CA THR A 375 21.78 1.95 28.89
C THR A 375 20.34 1.44 28.98
N PRO A 376 20.12 0.14 29.25
CA PRO A 376 18.79 -0.41 29.55
C PRO A 376 18.03 0.38 30.62
N VAL A 377 18.74 1.07 31.52
CA VAL A 377 18.20 1.97 32.55
C VAL A 377 17.68 3.29 31.96
N GLN A 378 18.24 3.78 30.85
CA GLN A 378 17.78 5.00 30.16
C GLN A 378 16.63 4.71 29.18
N CYS A 379 16.59 3.52 28.57
CA CYS A 379 15.35 3.02 27.96
C CYS A 379 14.27 2.85 29.04
N ARG A 380 14.66 2.51 30.28
CA ARG A 380 13.78 2.43 31.45
C ARG A 380 13.11 3.76 31.79
N GLU A 381 13.64 4.93 31.44
CA GLU A 381 12.98 6.22 31.74
C GLU A 381 11.83 6.53 30.78
N SER A 382 12.02 6.26 29.48
CA SER A 382 10.91 6.24 28.50
C SER A 382 9.90 5.14 28.84
N TYR A 383 10.41 3.98 29.27
CA TYR A 383 9.62 2.86 29.77
C TYR A 383 8.89 3.21 31.07
N GLU A 384 9.45 3.97 32.00
CA GLU A 384 8.87 4.40 33.29
C GLU A 384 7.78 5.46 33.07
N LYS A 385 7.97 6.36 32.09
CA LYS A 385 6.90 7.24 31.59
C LYS A 385 5.71 6.44 31.05
N ILE A 386 5.96 5.32 30.36
CA ILE A 386 4.93 4.37 29.88
C ILE A 386 4.42 3.47 31.03
N LYS A 387 5.25 3.12 32.02
CA LYS A 387 4.94 2.27 33.18
C LYS A 387 4.03 2.98 34.18
N LYS A 388 4.11 4.31 34.27
CA LYS A 388 3.12 5.13 34.99
C LYS A 388 1.70 5.00 34.38
N LEU A 389 1.57 4.50 33.14
CA LEU A 389 0.30 4.19 32.47
C LEU A 389 -0.11 2.69 32.56
N TRP A 390 0.49 1.91 33.48
CA TRP A 390 0.10 0.58 34.01
C TRP A 390 0.66 -0.72 33.36
N VAL A 391 1.24 -1.53 34.27
CA VAL A 391 1.50 -3.00 34.42
C VAL A 391 2.60 -3.72 33.60
N LYS A 392 3.35 -4.55 34.36
CA LYS A 392 4.53 -5.40 34.09
C LYS A 392 4.66 -5.92 32.65
N ARG A 393 5.79 -5.61 32.02
CA ARG A 393 6.22 -6.17 30.73
C ARG A 393 7.67 -6.60 30.80
N THR A 394 8.08 -7.48 29.88
CA THR A 394 9.38 -8.16 29.89
C THR A 394 10.21 -7.72 28.69
N CYS A 395 11.46 -7.33 28.91
CA CYS A 395 12.39 -6.88 27.88
C CYS A 395 13.43 -7.98 27.58
N VAL A 396 13.64 -8.27 26.29
CA VAL A 396 14.56 -9.31 25.80
C VAL A 396 15.71 -8.64 25.07
N LYS A 397 16.94 -8.73 25.58
CA LYS A 397 18.13 -8.20 24.89
C LYS A 397 18.86 -9.30 24.12
N TRP A 398 18.96 -9.14 22.82
CA TRP A 398 19.64 -9.96 21.84
C TRP A 398 21.05 -9.42 21.57
N SER A 399 22.08 -10.25 21.76
CA SER A 399 23.48 -9.93 21.44
C SER A 399 24.00 -10.77 20.27
N ASP A 400 25.09 -10.30 19.67
CA ASP A 400 25.75 -10.92 18.51
C ASP A 400 26.35 -12.31 18.84
N ASP A 401 26.46 -12.66 20.13
CA ASP A 401 26.96 -13.95 20.62
C ASP A 401 25.86 -15.01 20.87
N ASN A 402 24.65 -14.82 20.34
CA ASN A 402 23.46 -15.66 20.59
C ASN A 402 23.02 -15.72 22.07
N PHE A 403 23.49 -14.80 22.92
CA PHE A 403 23.09 -14.74 24.33
C PHE A 403 21.96 -13.73 24.54
N ILE A 404 20.91 -14.16 25.24
CA ILE A 404 19.80 -13.30 25.62
C ILE A 404 19.92 -12.89 27.10
N HIS A 405 19.89 -11.59 27.36
CA HIS A 405 19.79 -11.02 28.70
C HIS A 405 18.38 -10.48 28.95
N TRP A 406 17.82 -10.76 30.13
CA TRP A 406 16.45 -10.41 30.51
C TRP A 406 16.47 -9.34 31.62
N TYR A 407 15.56 -8.35 31.57
CA TYR A 407 15.48 -7.22 32.51
C TYR A 407 14.06 -6.96 33.03
#